data_AF-A0A7S2YAC5-F1
#
_entry.id   AF-A0A7S2YAC5-F1
#
_cell.length_a   1.000
_cell.length_b   1.000
_cell.length_c   1.000
_cell.angle_alpha   90.00
_cell.angle_beta   90.00
_cell.angle_gamma   90.00
#
_symmetry.space_group_name_H-M   'P 1'
#
loop_
_entity.id
_entity.type
_entity.pdbx_description
1 polymer ?
#
loop_
_entity_poly.entity_id
_entity_poly.type
_entity_poly.pdbx_seq_one_letter_code
_entity_poly.pdbx_strand_id
1 'polypeptide(L)'
;NAIHATVVEVSWEDSKSSKPKIEARFERCSDWKPDPILHEENERAYDALLPLRNTELAPVPKQFQPLSSGNARGEVCTMGKFICSLIKAAMTSERPHQQVDAVLLMGGNIRGNVDEYPEGSFFSLETLQQETKSDEVLAVVSMPGWLLSEGVQFTHSGEPIPGWIQYDDGVQQDEENRVTHVAGKPLEANRIYRVATKVSDLTNGQCPQWTKYYTHFPQVLPPKGAYFNIQSELMSYFAQTLWRRLWDHMTDELSETLEDGEDILCPIDSCPVERLDMLDNAGAGSLTVEDIQQALRDRLGLSVDDRETTLAEMVHDFADMTGNGEVTLDDFEYYCDEMSDSLLRGWINSYDVANDAFDKVKGEIFKQAATSSINTAQQTSKAP
;
A
#
# COMPACT_ATOMS: atom_id res chain seq x y z
N ASN A 1 -14.75 16.10 -2.82
CA ASN A 1 -15.99 16.74 -3.32
C ASN A 1 -16.94 17.08 -2.20
N ALA A 2 -17.48 18.29 -2.16
CA ALA A 2 -18.55 18.63 -1.22
C ALA A 2 -19.84 17.92 -1.66
N ILE A 3 -20.49 17.18 -0.75
CA ILE A 3 -21.72 16.44 -1.05
C ILE A 3 -22.93 17.39 -1.09
N HIS A 4 -22.93 18.37 -0.18
CA HIS A 4 -23.98 19.38 -0.07
C HIS A 4 -23.39 20.79 -0.04
N ALA A 5 -24.08 21.73 -0.67
CA ALA A 5 -23.89 23.16 -0.49
C ALA A 5 -24.97 23.69 0.46
N THR A 6 -24.60 24.59 1.36
CA THR A 6 -25.59 25.31 2.18
C THR A 6 -25.97 26.60 1.48
N VAL A 7 -27.23 26.73 1.10
CA VAL A 7 -27.79 27.98 0.57
C VAL A 7 -28.46 28.71 1.72
N VAL A 8 -27.89 29.85 2.10
CA VAL A 8 -28.44 30.73 3.15
C VAL A 8 -29.05 31.96 2.47
N GLU A 9 -30.37 32.08 2.55
CA GLU A 9 -31.10 33.25 2.09
C GLU A 9 -31.34 34.19 3.28
N VAL A 10 -30.89 35.44 3.13
CA VAL A 10 -31.09 36.50 4.12
C VAL A 10 -31.88 37.61 3.46
N SER A 11 -33.11 37.82 3.92
CA SER A 11 -34.03 38.82 3.35
C SER A 11 -34.60 39.74 4.42
N TRP A 12 -34.87 41.00 4.05
CA TRP A 12 -35.58 41.97 4.88
C TRP A 12 -36.92 42.27 4.20
N GLU A 13 -38.01 42.28 4.98
CA GLU A 13 -39.34 42.55 4.43
C GLU A 13 -39.43 43.94 3.81
N ASP A 14 -38.77 44.93 4.42
CA ASP A 14 -38.63 46.28 3.88
C ASP A 14 -37.37 46.99 4.40
N SER A 15 -37.09 48.18 3.83
CA SER A 15 -35.96 49.05 4.22
C SER A 15 -36.00 49.56 5.67
N LYS A 16 -37.11 49.38 6.40
CA LYS A 16 -37.27 49.82 7.80
C LYS A 16 -37.13 48.66 8.79
N SER A 17 -37.10 47.43 8.30
CA SER A 17 -37.01 46.22 9.12
C SER A 17 -35.63 46.11 9.76
N SER A 18 -35.62 45.97 11.08
CA SER A 18 -34.37 45.87 11.87
C SER A 18 -33.83 44.45 12.01
N LYS A 19 -34.60 43.44 11.59
CA LYS A 19 -34.23 42.03 11.67
C LYS A 19 -34.45 41.34 10.32
N PRO A 20 -33.49 40.56 9.81
CA PRO A 20 -33.70 39.76 8.62
C PRO A 20 -34.52 38.50 8.94
N LYS A 21 -35.19 37.98 7.92
CA LYS A 21 -35.59 36.58 7.82
C LYS A 21 -34.41 35.79 7.27
N ILE A 22 -34.08 34.68 7.93
CA ILE A 22 -32.99 33.78 7.51
C ILE A 22 -33.60 32.43 7.21
N GLU A 23 -33.39 31.94 6.00
CA GLU A 23 -33.75 30.58 5.59
C GLU A 23 -32.48 29.86 5.13
N ALA A 24 -32.31 28.61 5.55
CA ALA A 24 -31.17 27.79 5.16
C ALA A 24 -31.68 26.47 4.59
N ARG A 25 -31.10 26.04 3.46
CA ARG A 25 -31.36 24.73 2.87
C ARG A 25 -30.06 24.10 2.39
N PHE A 26 -30.03 22.77 2.41
CA PHE A 26 -28.93 21.98 1.86
C PHE A 26 -29.32 21.51 0.48
N GLU A 27 -28.50 21.84 -0.51
CA GLU A 27 -28.66 21.36 -1.87
C GLU A 27 -27.56 20.37 -2.18
N ARG A 28 -27.89 19.25 -2.85
CA ARG A 28 -26.88 18.29 -3.29
C ARG A 28 -26.09 18.91 -4.44
N CYS A 29 -24.77 18.92 -4.32
CA CYS A 29 -23.91 19.47 -5.37
C CYS A 29 -24.06 18.73 -6.70
N SER A 30 -24.40 17.43 -6.65
CA SER A 30 -24.64 16.58 -7.82
C SER A 30 -25.87 16.97 -8.64
N ASP A 31 -26.80 17.74 -8.07
CA ASP A 31 -28.02 18.17 -8.77
C ASP A 31 -27.74 19.32 -9.76
N TRP A 32 -26.53 19.88 -9.72
CA TRP A 32 -26.08 20.99 -10.57
C TRP A 32 -25.05 20.51 -11.59
N LYS A 33 -25.14 21.00 -12.83
CA LYS A 33 -24.13 20.71 -13.86
C LYS A 33 -22.81 21.41 -13.50
N PRO A 34 -21.65 20.74 -13.64
CA PRO A 34 -20.36 21.39 -13.50
C PRO A 34 -20.24 22.59 -14.45
N ASP A 35 -19.68 23.69 -13.95
CA ASP A 35 -19.31 24.81 -14.81
C ASP A 35 -18.24 24.32 -15.81
N PRO A 36 -18.42 24.54 -17.12
CA PRO A 36 -17.54 23.94 -18.13
C PRO A 36 -16.10 24.46 -18.05
N ILE A 37 -15.90 25.72 -17.65
CA ILE A 37 -14.56 26.31 -17.54
C ILE A 37 -13.84 25.73 -16.33
N LEU A 38 -14.51 25.71 -15.17
CA LEU A 38 -13.93 25.13 -13.96
C LEU A 38 -13.70 23.62 -14.09
N HIS A 39 -14.58 22.93 -14.83
CA HIS A 39 -14.41 21.51 -15.11
C HIS A 39 -13.16 21.28 -15.97
N GLU A 40 -12.95 22.04 -17.05
CA GLU A 40 -11.74 21.93 -17.88
C GLU A 40 -10.47 22.24 -17.09
N GLU A 41 -10.48 23.27 -16.24
CA GLU A 41 -9.35 23.59 -15.36
C GLU A 41 -9.07 22.49 -14.33
N ASN A 42 -10.13 21.87 -13.79
CA ASN A 42 -10.02 20.74 -12.88
C ASN A 42 -9.42 19.52 -13.58
N GLU A 43 -9.90 19.14 -14.76
CA GLU A 43 -9.33 18.02 -15.54
C GLU A 43 -7.85 18.27 -15.83
N ARG A 44 -7.48 19.49 -16.26
CA ARG A 44 -6.08 19.85 -16.50
C ARG A 44 -5.22 19.75 -15.24
N ALA A 45 -5.77 20.07 -14.07
CA ALA A 45 -5.07 19.92 -12.81
C ALA A 45 -4.88 18.44 -12.44
N TYR A 46 -5.88 17.59 -12.68
CA TYR A 46 -5.78 16.14 -12.50
C TYR A 46 -4.85 15.48 -13.53
N ASP A 47 -4.71 16.04 -14.73
CA ASP A 47 -3.75 15.56 -15.74
C ASP A 47 -2.31 15.61 -15.22
N ALA A 48 -1.99 16.57 -14.34
CA ALA A 48 -0.68 16.64 -13.69
C ALA A 48 -0.41 15.49 -12.71
N LEU A 49 -1.46 14.81 -12.23
CA LEU A 49 -1.38 13.66 -11.33
C LEU A 49 -1.35 12.32 -12.09
N LEU A 50 -1.57 12.32 -13.41
CA LEU A 50 -1.51 11.12 -14.24
C LEU A 50 -0.24 10.28 -14.03
N PRO A 51 0.97 10.87 -13.94
CA PRO A 51 2.16 10.07 -13.70
C PRO A 51 2.09 9.25 -12.39
N LEU A 52 1.58 9.87 -11.31
CA LEU A 52 1.40 9.20 -10.02
C LEU A 52 0.35 8.11 -10.08
N ARG A 53 -0.76 8.35 -10.81
CA ARG A 53 -1.85 7.40 -10.98
C ARG A 53 -1.41 6.16 -11.78
N ASN A 54 -0.60 6.39 -12.81
CA ASN A 54 -0.11 5.36 -13.72
C ASN A 54 1.17 4.66 -13.22
N THR A 55 1.63 4.95 -12.00
CA THR A 55 2.78 4.30 -11.38
C THR A 55 2.30 3.32 -10.30
N GLU A 56 2.39 2.04 -10.63
CA GLU A 56 1.98 0.90 -9.79
C GLU A 56 3.04 0.60 -8.72
N LEU A 57 2.63 0.61 -7.45
CA LEU A 57 3.46 0.18 -6.33
C LEU A 57 3.27 -1.29 -6.01
N ALA A 58 2.02 -1.76 -6.03
CA ALA A 58 1.67 -3.14 -5.77
C ALA A 58 0.33 -3.55 -6.38
N PRO A 59 0.18 -4.83 -6.76
CA PRO A 59 -1.13 -5.37 -7.08
C PRO A 59 -2.00 -5.43 -5.82
N VAL A 60 -3.32 -5.39 -6.01
CA VAL A 60 -4.30 -5.52 -4.92
C VAL A 60 -4.75 -6.99 -4.81
N PRO A 61 -4.42 -7.70 -3.72
CA PRO A 61 -4.83 -9.09 -3.54
C PRO A 61 -6.35 -9.27 -3.52
N LYS A 62 -6.85 -10.41 -4.01
CA LYS A 62 -8.28 -10.70 -4.15
C LYS A 62 -9.06 -10.58 -2.82
N GLN A 63 -8.43 -10.91 -1.69
CA GLN A 63 -9.07 -10.82 -0.37
C GLN A 63 -9.37 -9.37 0.08
N PHE A 64 -8.78 -8.37 -0.58
CA PHE A 64 -9.07 -6.95 -0.34
C PHE A 64 -9.98 -6.35 -1.42
N GLN A 65 -10.54 -7.17 -2.33
CA GLN A 65 -11.49 -6.73 -3.33
C GLN A 65 -12.94 -6.97 -2.87
N PRO A 66 -13.90 -6.06 -3.16
CA PRO A 66 -13.71 -4.78 -3.83
C PRO A 66 -12.92 -3.80 -2.96
N LEU A 67 -12.01 -3.05 -3.58
CA LEU A 67 -11.18 -2.09 -2.86
C LEU A 67 -12.00 -0.81 -2.62
N SER A 68 -12.04 -0.36 -1.38
CA SER A 68 -12.84 0.79 -0.95
C SER A 68 -12.21 1.47 0.27
N SER A 69 -12.19 2.80 0.27
CA SER A 69 -11.92 3.63 1.44
C SER A 69 -13.15 4.42 1.92
N GLY A 70 -14.31 4.13 1.32
CA GLY A 70 -15.60 4.66 1.74
C GLY A 70 -15.87 4.32 3.20
N ASN A 71 -16.48 5.28 3.91
CA ASN A 71 -16.94 5.10 5.29
C ASN A 71 -15.89 4.52 6.28
N ALA A 72 -14.60 4.81 6.10
CA ALA A 72 -13.53 4.34 6.99
C ALA A 72 -13.68 4.77 8.47
N ARG A 73 -14.62 5.67 8.78
CA ARG A 73 -14.96 6.13 10.13
C ARG A 73 -16.15 5.39 10.75
N GLY A 74 -16.82 4.52 10.00
CA GLY A 74 -18.00 3.78 10.44
C GLY A 74 -17.92 2.27 10.20
N GLU A 75 -16.94 1.80 9.42
CA GLU A 75 -16.68 0.38 9.23
C GLU A 75 -15.21 0.10 8.90
N VAL A 76 -14.79 -1.15 9.03
CA VAL A 76 -13.46 -1.59 8.58
C VAL A 76 -13.49 -1.77 7.07
N CYS A 77 -12.91 -0.81 6.34
CA CYS A 77 -12.91 -0.82 4.89
C CYS A 77 -11.75 -1.66 4.34
N THR A 78 -11.89 -2.14 3.10
CA THR A 78 -10.89 -3.01 2.48
C THR A 78 -9.57 -2.29 2.21
N MET A 79 -9.59 -1.00 1.86
CA MET A 79 -8.39 -0.17 1.73
C MET A 79 -7.68 0.01 3.09
N GLY A 80 -8.44 0.30 4.15
CA GLY A 80 -7.90 0.43 5.50
C GLY A 80 -7.21 -0.86 5.96
N LYS A 81 -7.85 -1.99 5.71
CA LYS A 81 -7.30 -3.33 5.98
C LYS A 81 -6.04 -3.62 5.15
N PHE A 82 -6.06 -3.28 3.87
CA PHE A 82 -4.93 -3.47 2.97
C PHE A 82 -3.71 -2.63 3.38
N ILE A 83 -3.89 -1.33 3.61
CA ILE A 83 -2.82 -0.42 4.07
C ILE A 83 -2.24 -0.89 5.41
N CYS A 84 -3.09 -1.27 6.39
CA CYS A 84 -2.60 -1.81 7.66
C CYS A 84 -1.78 -3.09 7.47
N SER A 85 -2.19 -3.96 6.54
CA SER A 85 -1.47 -5.19 6.22
C SER A 85 -0.13 -4.92 5.53
N LEU A 86 -0.08 -3.94 4.61
CA LEU A 86 1.16 -3.48 3.97
C LEU A 86 2.14 -2.89 4.99
N ILE A 87 1.67 -2.04 5.92
CA ILE A 87 2.50 -1.49 7.00
C ILE A 87 3.08 -2.62 7.86
N LYS A 88 2.25 -3.61 8.22
CA LYS A 88 2.71 -4.75 9.01
C LYS A 88 3.79 -5.55 8.30
N ALA A 89 3.61 -5.78 6.99
CA ALA A 89 4.59 -6.48 6.15
C ALA A 89 5.91 -5.70 6.06
N ALA A 90 5.84 -4.39 5.80
CA ALA A 90 7.00 -3.50 5.75
C ALA A 90 7.84 -3.58 7.03
N MET A 91 7.20 -3.37 8.17
CA MET A 91 7.88 -3.35 9.46
C MET A 91 8.44 -4.70 9.89
N THR A 92 7.77 -5.79 9.50
CA THR A 92 8.20 -7.16 9.84
C THR A 92 9.36 -7.59 8.95
N SER A 93 9.36 -7.16 7.69
CA SER A 93 10.40 -7.49 6.71
C SER A 93 11.71 -6.77 7.02
N GLU A 94 11.70 -5.50 7.43
CA GLU A 94 12.96 -4.80 7.74
C GLU A 94 13.61 -5.28 9.04
N ARG A 95 12.81 -5.84 9.95
CA ARG A 95 13.25 -6.06 11.34
C ARG A 95 12.76 -7.42 11.84
N PRO A 96 13.46 -8.53 11.49
CA PRO A 96 13.04 -9.88 11.83
C PRO A 96 12.89 -10.13 13.34
N HIS A 97 13.72 -9.47 14.14
CA HIS A 97 13.66 -9.52 15.61
C HIS A 97 12.64 -8.53 16.20
N GLN A 98 12.00 -7.73 15.35
CA GLN A 98 11.04 -6.72 15.71
C GLN A 98 9.66 -6.88 15.06
N GLN A 99 9.18 -8.14 14.99
CA GLN A 99 7.87 -8.47 14.44
C GLN A 99 6.74 -7.63 15.06
N VAL A 100 5.84 -7.15 14.20
CA VAL A 100 4.63 -6.43 14.58
C VAL A 100 3.47 -7.42 14.56
N ASP A 101 2.77 -7.54 15.69
CA ASP A 101 1.64 -8.46 15.82
C ASP A 101 0.37 -7.90 15.16
N ALA A 102 0.16 -6.59 15.24
CA ALA A 102 -0.97 -5.89 14.63
C ALA A 102 -0.64 -4.45 14.26
N VAL A 103 -1.35 -3.91 13.26
CA VAL A 103 -1.37 -2.49 12.92
C VAL A 103 -2.77 -1.95 13.20
N LEU A 104 -2.86 -0.83 13.92
CA LEU A 104 -4.13 -0.14 14.20
C LEU A 104 -4.03 1.32 13.75
N LEU A 105 -4.96 1.76 12.91
CA LEU A 105 -5.09 3.15 12.48
C LEU A 105 -6.50 3.66 12.75
N MET A 106 -6.65 4.92 13.15
CA MET A 106 -7.98 5.52 13.19
C MET A 106 -8.50 5.78 11.77
N GLY A 107 -9.81 5.70 11.58
CA GLY A 107 -10.48 5.90 10.31
C GLY A 107 -10.25 7.30 9.72
N GLY A 108 -9.96 8.28 10.57
CA GLY A 108 -9.51 9.60 10.14
C GLY A 108 -8.17 9.61 9.38
N ASN A 109 -7.34 8.56 9.50
CA ASN A 109 -6.06 8.42 8.81
C ASN A 109 -6.19 7.75 7.43
N ILE A 110 -7.33 7.15 7.11
CA ILE A 110 -7.66 6.65 5.77
C ILE A 110 -8.52 7.73 5.07
N ARG A 111 -7.96 8.37 4.04
CA ARG A 111 -8.44 9.69 3.59
C ARG A 111 -9.05 9.70 2.20
N GLY A 112 -8.95 8.63 1.42
CA GLY A 112 -9.37 8.66 0.02
C GLY A 112 -10.86 8.84 -0.16
N ASN A 113 -11.66 8.28 0.75
CA ASN A 113 -13.14 8.38 0.72
C ASN A 113 -13.71 7.99 -0.65
N VAL A 114 -13.19 6.91 -1.21
CA VAL A 114 -13.63 6.32 -2.49
C VAL A 114 -14.50 5.11 -2.17
N ASP A 115 -15.78 5.18 -2.56
CA ASP A 115 -16.75 4.12 -2.26
C ASP A 115 -16.36 2.78 -2.90
N GLU A 116 -15.86 2.80 -4.14
CA GLU A 116 -15.37 1.61 -4.84
C GLU A 116 -14.33 2.02 -5.90
N TYR A 117 -13.15 1.42 -5.81
CA TYR A 117 -12.13 1.52 -6.85
C TYR A 117 -12.48 0.58 -8.02
N PRO A 118 -12.17 0.92 -9.28
CA PRO A 118 -12.44 0.06 -10.43
C PRO A 118 -11.88 -1.37 -10.27
N GLU A 119 -12.60 -2.37 -10.77
CA GLU A 119 -12.11 -3.75 -10.78
C GLU A 119 -10.78 -3.85 -11.54
N GLY A 120 -9.82 -4.60 -10.98
CA GLY A 120 -8.47 -4.71 -11.55
C GLY A 120 -7.56 -3.51 -11.27
N SER A 121 -7.99 -2.54 -10.45
CA SER A 121 -7.10 -1.47 -9.98
C SER A 121 -5.90 -2.02 -9.21
N PHE A 122 -4.76 -1.35 -9.36
CA PHE A 122 -3.57 -1.57 -8.57
C PHE A 122 -3.38 -0.45 -7.55
N PHE A 123 -2.53 -0.69 -6.55
CA PHE A 123 -2.17 0.32 -5.57
C PHE A 123 -1.12 1.24 -6.17
N SER A 124 -1.53 2.44 -6.57
CA SER A 124 -0.66 3.41 -7.23
C SER A 124 0.02 4.37 -6.26
N LEU A 125 1.01 5.11 -6.75
CA LEU A 125 1.64 6.20 -6.00
C LEU A 125 0.62 7.31 -5.64
N GLU A 126 -0.30 7.62 -6.55
CA GLU A 126 -1.45 8.50 -6.26
C GLU A 126 -2.30 7.94 -5.11
N THR A 127 -2.62 6.65 -5.14
CA THR A 127 -3.45 6.01 -4.12
C THR A 127 -2.78 6.10 -2.74
N LEU A 128 -1.48 5.86 -2.65
CA LEU A 128 -0.72 6.01 -1.40
C LEU A 128 -0.82 7.45 -0.86
N GLN A 129 -0.61 8.45 -1.70
CA GLN A 129 -0.64 9.87 -1.32
C GLN A 129 -2.06 10.36 -0.98
N GLN A 130 -3.07 9.81 -1.64
CA GLN A 130 -4.47 10.15 -1.41
C GLN A 130 -4.98 9.53 -0.11
N GLU A 131 -4.65 8.26 0.14
CA GLU A 131 -5.19 7.51 1.27
C GLU A 131 -4.49 7.83 2.59
N THR A 132 -3.18 8.10 2.55
CA THR A 132 -2.37 8.38 3.74
C THR A 132 -1.81 9.80 3.69
N LYS A 133 -1.75 10.48 4.83
CA LYS A 133 -1.11 11.79 4.90
C LYS A 133 0.41 11.64 4.89
N SER A 134 1.12 12.50 4.15
CA SER A 134 2.58 12.39 3.97
C SER A 134 3.41 12.61 5.23
N ASP A 135 2.86 13.24 6.28
CA ASP A 135 3.52 13.42 7.58
C ASP A 135 2.95 12.48 8.66
N GLU A 136 2.19 11.46 8.26
CA GLU A 136 1.60 10.50 9.19
C GLU A 136 2.69 9.57 9.72
N VAL A 137 2.79 9.51 11.06
CA VAL A 137 3.84 8.77 11.75
C VAL A 137 3.27 7.78 12.76
N LEU A 138 3.89 6.60 12.81
CA LEU A 138 3.51 5.51 13.70
C LEU A 138 4.66 5.14 14.63
N ALA A 139 4.35 4.38 15.67
CA ALA A 139 5.32 3.73 16.51
C ALA A 139 4.82 2.36 16.95
N VAL A 140 5.75 1.46 17.30
CA VAL A 140 5.39 0.16 17.89
C VAL A 140 5.24 0.33 19.40
N VAL A 141 4.07 -0.01 19.92
CA VAL A 141 3.76 0.02 21.36
C VAL A 141 3.53 -1.39 21.90
N SER A 142 3.80 -1.57 23.19
CA SER A 142 3.42 -2.77 23.92
C SER A 142 1.99 -2.65 24.44
N MET A 143 1.07 -3.47 23.90
CA MET A 143 -0.34 -3.44 24.22
C MET A 143 -0.83 -4.81 24.72
N PRO A 144 -1.36 -4.92 25.95
CA PRO A 144 -1.99 -6.15 26.41
C PRO A 144 -3.18 -6.54 25.53
N GLY A 145 -3.40 -7.84 25.32
CA GLY A 145 -4.50 -8.33 24.48
C GLY A 145 -5.89 -7.86 24.93
N TRP A 146 -6.14 -7.79 26.23
CA TRP A 146 -7.40 -7.25 26.77
C TRP A 146 -7.59 -5.78 26.40
N LEU A 147 -6.53 -4.97 26.45
CA LEU A 147 -6.58 -3.53 26.16
C LEU A 147 -6.79 -3.27 24.66
N LEU A 148 -6.18 -4.11 23.81
CA LEU A 148 -6.40 -4.10 22.37
C LEU A 148 -7.88 -4.38 22.07
N SER A 149 -8.41 -5.48 22.61
CA SER A 149 -9.81 -5.89 22.37
C SER A 149 -10.81 -4.86 22.89
N GLU A 150 -10.63 -4.35 24.12
CA GLU A 150 -11.50 -3.32 24.68
C GLU A 150 -11.49 -2.02 23.88
N GLY A 151 -10.32 -1.60 23.39
CA GLY A 151 -10.22 -0.36 22.61
C GLY A 151 -10.89 -0.48 21.25
N VAL A 152 -10.63 -1.57 20.54
CA VAL A 152 -11.27 -1.86 19.26
C VAL A 152 -12.78 -1.94 19.44
N GLN A 153 -13.26 -2.76 20.39
CA GLN A 153 -14.68 -2.89 20.70
C GLN A 153 -15.32 -1.54 21.03
N PHE A 154 -14.67 -0.72 21.85
CA PHE A 154 -15.18 0.60 22.22
C PHE A 154 -15.39 1.47 20.98
N THR A 155 -14.36 1.57 20.12
CA THR A 155 -14.43 2.41 18.92
C THR A 155 -15.45 1.92 17.90
N HIS A 156 -15.83 0.64 17.95
CA HIS A 156 -16.80 0.03 17.04
C HIS A 156 -18.22 -0.07 17.61
N SER A 157 -18.42 0.31 18.87
CA SER A 157 -19.71 0.14 19.58
C SER A 157 -20.73 1.27 19.38
N GLY A 158 -20.42 2.27 18.55
CA GLY A 158 -21.20 3.50 18.44
C GLY A 158 -21.38 4.03 17.03
N GLU A 159 -21.80 5.30 16.93
CA GLU A 159 -21.90 6.03 15.66
C GLU A 159 -20.51 6.22 15.02
N PRO A 160 -20.44 6.44 13.70
CA PRO A 160 -19.20 6.74 13.01
C PRO A 160 -18.44 7.90 13.68
N ILE A 161 -17.20 7.64 14.08
CA ILE A 161 -16.32 8.62 14.72
C ILE A 161 -14.96 8.66 14.01
N PRO A 162 -14.26 9.80 14.02
CA PRO A 162 -12.89 9.86 13.51
C PRO A 162 -11.97 8.79 14.11
N GLY A 163 -12.21 8.39 15.37
CA GLY A 163 -11.48 7.36 16.10
C GLY A 163 -11.86 5.91 15.81
N TRP A 164 -12.72 5.63 14.82
CA TRP A 164 -13.09 4.25 14.46
C TRP A 164 -11.89 3.47 13.94
N ILE A 165 -11.56 2.32 14.52
CA ILE A 165 -10.28 1.67 14.24
C ILE A 165 -10.33 0.79 12.98
N GLN A 166 -9.35 0.98 12.12
CA GLN A 166 -8.92 0.11 11.03
C GLN A 166 -7.78 -0.79 11.52
N TYR A 167 -7.64 -2.00 10.96
CA TYR A 167 -6.61 -2.95 11.35
C TYR A 167 -6.20 -3.90 10.23
N ASP A 168 -5.04 -4.55 10.37
CA ASP A 168 -4.52 -5.53 9.41
C ASP A 168 -5.35 -6.82 9.35
N ASP A 169 -5.14 -7.62 8.31
CA ASP A 169 -5.86 -8.87 8.08
C ASP A 169 -5.60 -9.98 9.11
N GLY A 170 -4.57 -9.86 9.94
CA GLY A 170 -4.30 -10.73 11.06
C GLY A 170 -5.21 -10.49 12.28
N VAL A 171 -6.02 -9.43 12.28
CA VAL A 171 -6.98 -9.11 13.36
C VAL A 171 -8.40 -9.50 12.95
N GLN A 172 -9.09 -10.23 13.83
CA GLN A 172 -10.48 -10.65 13.62
C GLN A 172 -11.35 -10.30 14.82
N GLN A 173 -12.65 -10.12 14.60
CA GLN A 173 -13.62 -9.78 15.63
C GLN A 173 -14.81 -10.75 15.64
N ASP A 174 -15.53 -10.79 16.76
CA ASP A 174 -16.85 -11.43 16.88
C ASP A 174 -18.01 -10.46 16.57
N GLU A 175 -19.24 -10.95 16.69
CA GLU A 175 -20.47 -10.17 16.45
C GLU A 175 -20.66 -9.03 17.46
N GLU A 176 -19.96 -9.07 18.60
CA GLU A 176 -19.96 -8.01 19.61
C GLU A 176 -18.75 -7.06 19.49
N ASN A 177 -18.07 -7.08 18.34
CA ASN A 177 -16.88 -6.29 18.02
C ASN A 177 -15.68 -6.55 18.96
N ARG A 178 -15.64 -7.69 19.64
CA ARG A 178 -14.47 -8.07 20.45
C ARG A 178 -13.46 -8.73 19.56
N VAL A 179 -12.20 -8.34 19.72
CA VAL A 179 -11.10 -8.97 18.99
C VAL A 179 -10.95 -10.42 19.47
N THR A 180 -11.01 -11.36 18.53
CA THR A 180 -10.87 -12.81 18.77
C THR A 180 -9.52 -13.35 18.34
N HIS A 181 -8.88 -12.71 17.35
CA HIS A 181 -7.58 -13.13 16.82
C HIS A 181 -6.66 -11.93 16.61
N VAL A 182 -5.36 -12.14 16.82
CA VAL A 182 -4.27 -11.21 16.51
C VAL A 182 -3.12 -12.00 15.91
N ALA A 183 -2.55 -11.50 14.81
CA ALA A 183 -1.55 -12.21 14.00
C ALA A 183 -2.02 -13.63 13.60
N GLY A 184 -3.31 -13.78 13.27
CA GLY A 184 -3.90 -15.06 12.88
C GLY A 184 -4.01 -16.11 14.00
N LYS A 185 -3.68 -15.74 15.24
CA LYS A 185 -3.75 -16.62 16.41
C LYS A 185 -4.84 -16.14 17.38
N PRO A 186 -5.49 -17.04 18.14
CA PRO A 186 -6.46 -16.64 19.15
C PRO A 186 -5.89 -15.59 20.11
N LEU A 187 -6.71 -14.60 20.46
CA LEU A 187 -6.32 -13.53 21.37
C LEU A 187 -6.07 -14.10 22.78
N GLU A 188 -4.89 -13.82 23.32
CA GLU A 188 -4.53 -14.09 24.71
C GLU A 188 -4.59 -12.78 25.51
N ALA A 189 -5.58 -12.65 26.39
CA ALA A 189 -5.87 -11.40 27.09
C ALA A 189 -4.64 -10.78 27.80
N ASN A 190 -3.81 -11.60 28.43
CA ASN A 190 -2.65 -11.13 29.20
C ASN A 190 -1.34 -11.10 28.40
N ARG A 191 -1.34 -11.58 27.15
CA ARG A 191 -0.15 -11.48 26.29
C ARG A 191 0.07 -10.02 25.92
N ILE A 192 1.32 -9.59 25.93
CA ILE A 192 1.73 -8.28 25.42
C ILE A 192 1.97 -8.42 23.92
N TYR A 193 1.20 -7.68 23.14
CA TYR A 193 1.32 -7.59 21.70
C TYR A 193 2.10 -6.35 21.29
N ARG A 194 2.82 -6.46 20.18
CA ARG A 194 3.52 -5.35 19.54
C ARG A 194 2.62 -4.75 18.48
N VAL A 195 2.07 -3.59 18.79
CA VAL A 195 1.07 -2.93 17.96
C VAL A 195 1.67 -1.70 17.33
N ALA A 196 1.71 -1.64 16.00
CA ALA A 196 2.06 -0.42 15.29
C ALA A 196 0.83 0.48 15.20
N THR A 197 0.93 1.69 15.74
CA THR A 197 -0.18 2.65 15.77
C THR A 197 0.33 4.07 15.97
N LYS A 198 -0.54 5.06 15.78
CA LYS A 198 -0.20 6.46 16.02
C LYS A 198 -0.27 6.74 17.52
N VAL A 199 0.83 7.18 18.12
CA VAL A 199 0.89 7.40 19.58
C VAL A 199 -0.11 8.46 20.06
N SER A 200 -0.44 9.46 19.23
CA SER A 200 -1.48 10.44 19.60
C SER A 200 -2.87 9.81 19.72
N ASP A 201 -3.15 8.74 19.00
CA ASP A 201 -4.45 8.06 19.01
C ASP A 201 -4.69 7.31 20.33
N LEU A 202 -3.60 6.95 21.00
CA LEU A 202 -3.63 6.35 22.33
C LEU A 202 -3.88 7.37 23.45
N THR A 203 -3.79 8.68 23.16
CA THR A 203 -3.78 9.75 24.18
C THR A 203 -4.75 10.91 23.88
N ASN A 204 -5.40 10.92 22.72
CA ASN A 204 -6.30 12.00 22.27
C ASN A 204 -7.73 11.94 22.85
N GLY A 205 -8.06 10.93 23.65
CA GLY A 205 -9.39 10.76 24.25
C GLY A 205 -10.44 10.09 23.36
N GLN A 206 -10.13 9.74 22.11
CA GLN A 206 -11.08 9.03 21.23
C GLN A 206 -11.37 7.60 21.73
N CYS A 207 -10.40 6.98 22.41
CA CYS A 207 -10.60 5.75 23.19
C CYS A 207 -10.24 6.02 24.67
N PRO A 208 -11.23 6.12 25.58
CA PRO A 208 -11.00 6.37 27.00
C PRO A 208 -10.14 5.30 27.68
N GLN A 209 -10.26 4.03 27.27
CA GLN A 209 -9.52 2.90 27.81
C GLN A 209 -8.02 3.03 27.53
N TRP A 210 -7.67 3.29 26.26
CA TRP A 210 -6.28 3.55 25.87
C TRP A 210 -5.75 4.81 26.54
N THR A 211 -6.52 5.90 26.50
CA THR A 211 -6.12 7.18 27.10
C THR A 211 -5.81 7.01 28.58
N LYS A 212 -6.68 6.31 29.33
CA LYS A 212 -6.46 6.00 30.75
C LYS A 212 -5.21 5.16 30.97
N TYR A 213 -5.03 4.09 30.19
CA TYR A 213 -3.89 3.18 30.33
C TYR A 213 -2.55 3.89 30.06
N TYR A 214 -2.41 4.55 28.91
CA TYR A 214 -1.15 5.18 28.50
C TYR A 214 -0.85 6.50 29.24
N THR A 215 -1.87 7.16 29.80
CA THR A 215 -1.65 8.28 30.74
C THR A 215 -1.13 7.78 32.09
N HIS A 216 -1.56 6.59 32.53
CA HIS A 216 -1.08 6.00 33.77
C HIS A 216 0.30 5.34 33.63
N PHE A 217 0.61 4.81 32.44
CA PHE A 217 1.89 4.17 32.11
C PHE A 217 2.61 4.88 30.95
N PRO A 218 2.96 6.18 31.06
CA PRO A 218 3.58 6.91 29.94
C PRO A 218 4.95 6.35 29.54
N GLN A 219 5.63 5.66 30.44
CA GLN A 219 6.93 5.01 30.18
C GLN A 219 6.88 3.85 29.19
N VAL A 220 5.68 3.31 28.89
CA VAL A 220 5.53 2.26 27.87
C VAL A 220 5.35 2.83 26.46
N LEU A 221 5.21 4.16 26.33
CA LEU A 221 5.17 4.82 25.04
C LEU A 221 6.60 5.02 24.51
N PRO A 222 6.84 4.73 23.22
CA PRO A 222 8.13 4.95 22.60
C PRO A 222 8.45 6.47 22.54
N PRO A 223 9.73 6.85 22.61
CA PRO A 223 10.12 8.25 22.39
C PRO A 223 9.81 8.67 20.95
N LYS A 224 9.58 9.96 20.72
CA LYS A 224 9.28 10.51 19.37
C LYS A 224 10.32 10.17 18.30
N GLY A 225 11.58 9.96 18.69
CA GLY A 225 12.65 9.55 17.77
C GLY A 225 12.55 8.10 17.29
N ALA A 226 11.66 7.29 17.87
CA ALA A 226 11.38 5.92 17.43
C ALA A 226 10.14 5.83 16.52
N TYR A 227 9.60 6.99 16.09
CA TYR A 227 8.46 7.03 15.19
C TYR A 227 8.96 6.93 13.75
N PHE A 228 8.16 6.31 12.90
CA PHE A 228 8.46 6.16 11.47
C PHE A 228 7.31 6.70 10.63
N ASN A 229 7.63 7.18 9.44
CA ASN A 229 6.66 7.73 8.49
C ASN A 229 6.04 6.60 7.67
N ILE A 230 4.70 6.60 7.54
CA ILE A 230 3.99 5.54 6.81
C ILE A 230 4.41 5.47 5.35
N GLN A 231 4.45 6.61 4.65
CA GLN A 231 4.77 6.63 3.22
C GLN A 231 6.23 6.22 2.99
N SER A 232 7.17 6.73 3.78
CA SER A 232 8.58 6.35 3.66
C SER A 232 8.80 4.86 3.89
N GLU A 233 8.16 4.28 4.93
CA GLU A 233 8.28 2.85 5.22
C GLU A 233 7.66 1.99 4.11
N LEU A 234 6.47 2.36 3.61
CA LEU A 234 5.83 1.63 2.52
C LEU A 234 6.62 1.73 1.21
N MET A 235 7.13 2.90 0.88
CA MET A 235 7.94 3.08 -0.32
C MET A 235 9.25 2.28 -0.25
N SER A 236 9.93 2.29 0.90
CA SER A 236 11.13 1.47 1.13
C SER A 236 10.82 -0.02 0.98
N TYR A 237 9.69 -0.47 1.54
CA TYR A 237 9.22 -1.83 1.40
C TYR A 237 8.91 -2.22 -0.04
N PHE A 238 8.24 -1.35 -0.81
CA PHE A 238 7.97 -1.60 -2.22
C PHE A 238 9.27 -1.67 -3.02
N ALA A 239 10.20 -0.75 -2.81
CA ALA A 239 11.50 -0.76 -3.48
C ALA A 239 12.26 -2.09 -3.25
N GLN A 240 12.37 -2.51 -2.00
CA GLN A 240 12.99 -3.79 -1.62
C GLN A 240 12.31 -4.99 -2.29
N THR A 241 10.98 -4.97 -2.29
CA THR A 241 10.17 -6.05 -2.86
C THR A 241 10.32 -6.11 -4.38
N LEU A 242 10.34 -4.96 -5.05
CA LEU A 242 10.47 -4.88 -6.50
C LEU A 242 11.87 -5.28 -6.98
N TRP A 243 12.92 -4.87 -6.28
CA TRP A 243 14.28 -5.33 -6.57
C TRP A 243 14.38 -6.85 -6.47
N ARG A 244 13.84 -7.43 -5.39
CA ARG A 244 13.77 -8.90 -5.23
C ARG A 244 13.02 -9.57 -6.37
N ARG A 245 11.88 -9.03 -6.78
CA ARG A 245 11.11 -9.59 -7.90
C ARG A 245 11.87 -9.51 -9.22
N LEU A 246 12.62 -8.42 -9.46
CA LEU A 246 13.52 -8.35 -10.61
C LEU A 246 14.59 -9.42 -10.53
N TRP A 247 15.20 -9.60 -9.35
CA TRP A 247 16.20 -10.62 -9.09
C TRP A 247 15.71 -12.05 -9.36
N ASP A 248 14.54 -12.38 -8.83
CA ASP A 248 13.89 -13.68 -9.01
C ASP A 248 13.56 -13.91 -10.50
N HIS A 249 13.01 -12.90 -11.17
CA HIS A 249 12.70 -12.98 -12.60
C HIS A 249 13.95 -13.20 -13.47
N MET A 250 15.05 -12.48 -13.18
CA MET A 250 16.33 -12.72 -13.87
C MET A 250 16.85 -14.13 -13.61
N THR A 251 16.67 -14.63 -12.40
CA THR A 251 17.09 -15.98 -12.00
C THR A 251 16.31 -17.05 -12.77
N ASP A 252 15.00 -16.89 -12.91
CA ASP A 252 14.14 -17.79 -13.68
C ASP A 252 14.56 -17.81 -15.17
N GLU A 253 14.72 -16.64 -15.80
CA GLU A 253 15.16 -16.55 -17.20
C GLU A 253 16.53 -17.19 -17.43
N LEU A 254 17.51 -16.93 -16.55
CA LEU A 254 18.83 -17.56 -16.65
C LEU A 254 18.73 -19.08 -16.51
N SER A 255 17.88 -19.57 -15.61
CA SER A 255 17.69 -21.02 -15.41
C SER A 255 17.11 -21.73 -16.64
N GLU A 256 16.26 -21.05 -17.43
CA GLU A 256 15.70 -21.59 -18.67
C GLU A 256 16.73 -21.67 -19.80
N THR A 257 17.74 -20.80 -19.80
CA THR A 257 18.79 -20.80 -20.84
C THR A 257 19.87 -21.86 -20.64
N LEU A 258 20.01 -22.40 -19.43
CA LEU A 258 20.99 -23.44 -19.09
C LEU A 258 20.40 -24.82 -19.39
N GLU A 259 20.52 -25.28 -20.65
CA GLU A 259 20.10 -26.63 -21.08
C GLU A 259 20.87 -27.76 -20.33
N ASP A 260 20.15 -28.60 -19.58
CA ASP A 260 20.28 -30.04 -19.21
C ASP A 260 21.63 -30.81 -19.23
N GLY A 261 22.81 -30.21 -19.43
CA GLY A 261 24.00 -30.99 -19.84
C GLY A 261 25.38 -30.57 -19.34
N GLU A 262 25.60 -29.37 -18.82
CA GLU A 262 26.92 -28.95 -18.33
C GLU A 262 26.89 -28.58 -16.84
N ASP A 263 27.93 -29.02 -16.14
CA ASP A 263 28.09 -29.09 -14.67
C ASP A 263 27.30 -28.04 -13.87
N ILE A 264 26.26 -28.53 -13.19
CA ILE A 264 25.43 -27.90 -12.14
C ILE A 264 26.31 -27.65 -10.90
N LEU A 265 27.35 -26.83 -11.04
CA LEU A 265 28.23 -26.42 -9.95
C LEU A 265 28.54 -24.92 -9.96
N CYS A 266 28.01 -24.14 -10.92
CA CYS A 266 27.73 -22.74 -10.63
C CYS A 266 26.40 -22.73 -9.89
N PRO A 267 26.34 -22.54 -8.56
CA PRO A 267 25.07 -22.25 -7.92
C PRO A 267 24.43 -21.12 -8.71
N ILE A 268 23.14 -21.23 -9.02
CA ILE A 268 22.36 -20.25 -9.78
C ILE A 268 22.52 -18.81 -9.20
N ASP A 269 23.02 -18.69 -7.96
CA ASP A 269 23.44 -17.45 -7.30
C ASP A 269 24.80 -16.86 -7.76
N SER A 270 25.52 -17.44 -8.73
CA SER A 270 26.93 -17.09 -9.04
C SER A 270 27.14 -16.30 -10.34
N CYS A 271 26.08 -15.78 -10.95
CA CYS A 271 26.14 -15.07 -12.24
C CYS A 271 25.77 -13.57 -12.11
N PRO A 272 26.51 -12.78 -11.30
CA PRO A 272 26.22 -11.36 -11.11
C PRO A 272 26.46 -10.55 -12.39
N VAL A 273 27.40 -10.97 -13.24
CA VAL A 273 27.70 -10.33 -14.54
C VAL A 273 26.51 -10.47 -15.49
N GLU A 274 25.99 -11.69 -15.66
CA GLU A 274 24.87 -11.94 -16.55
C GLU A 274 23.61 -11.22 -16.09
N ARG A 275 23.35 -11.15 -14.78
CA ARG A 275 22.21 -10.40 -14.25
C ARG A 275 22.35 -8.89 -14.47
N LEU A 276 23.55 -8.33 -14.30
CA LEU A 276 23.80 -6.92 -14.62
C LEU A 276 23.55 -6.66 -16.11
N ASP A 277 24.10 -7.50 -16.99
CA ASP A 277 23.92 -7.39 -18.45
C ASP A 277 22.45 -7.49 -18.88
N MET A 278 21.60 -8.21 -18.13
CA MET A 278 20.16 -8.32 -18.41
C MET A 278 19.38 -7.04 -18.15
N LEU A 279 19.88 -6.16 -17.27
CA LEU A 279 19.25 -4.90 -16.91
C LEU A 279 19.95 -3.69 -17.53
N ASP A 280 21.27 -3.75 -17.76
CA ASP A 280 22.07 -2.68 -18.35
C ASP A 280 21.89 -2.60 -19.87
N ASN A 281 20.82 -1.91 -20.31
CA ASN A 281 20.50 -1.80 -21.73
C ASN A 281 21.55 -1.01 -22.53
N ALA A 282 22.32 -0.16 -21.85
CA ALA A 282 23.35 0.68 -22.48
C ALA A 282 24.71 -0.03 -22.58
N GLY A 283 24.94 -1.11 -21.82
CA GLY A 283 26.22 -1.78 -21.68
C GLY A 283 27.28 -0.88 -21.06
N ALA A 284 26.88 -0.03 -20.11
CA ALA A 284 27.76 0.91 -19.42
C ALA A 284 28.59 0.26 -18.31
N GLY A 285 28.20 -0.95 -17.86
CA GLY A 285 28.71 -1.62 -16.66
C GLY A 285 28.06 -1.12 -15.36
N SER A 286 26.95 -0.38 -15.45
CA SER A 286 26.23 0.21 -14.32
C SER A 286 24.77 0.43 -14.66
N LEU A 287 23.86 0.22 -13.71
CA LEU A 287 22.43 0.49 -13.91
C LEU A 287 22.08 1.94 -13.62
N THR A 288 21.32 2.53 -14.55
CA THR A 288 20.70 3.84 -14.39
C THR A 288 19.28 3.71 -13.80
N VAL A 289 18.69 4.83 -13.37
CA VAL A 289 17.28 4.87 -12.95
C VAL A 289 16.37 4.48 -14.12
N GLU A 290 16.72 4.89 -15.34
CA GLU A 290 16.00 4.54 -16.57
C GLU A 290 16.03 3.03 -16.85
N ASP A 291 17.15 2.35 -16.59
CA ASP A 291 17.25 0.89 -16.72
C ASP A 291 16.31 0.18 -15.73
N ILE A 292 16.31 0.63 -14.47
CA ILE A 292 15.40 0.10 -13.44
C ILE A 292 13.94 0.34 -13.83
N GLN A 293 13.60 1.55 -14.27
CA GLN A 293 12.24 1.88 -14.70
C GLN A 293 11.78 1.02 -15.88
N GLN A 294 12.64 0.81 -16.86
CA GLN A 294 12.35 -0.05 -18.00
C GLN A 294 12.19 -1.51 -17.57
N ALA A 295 13.03 -1.99 -16.64
CA ALA A 295 12.93 -3.35 -16.11
C ALA A 295 11.62 -3.58 -15.34
N LEU A 296 11.19 -2.64 -14.50
CA LEU A 296 9.90 -2.71 -13.79
C LEU A 296 8.71 -2.85 -14.78
N ARG A 297 8.78 -2.15 -15.92
CA ARG A 297 7.78 -2.22 -16.99
C ARG A 297 7.84 -3.54 -17.74
N ASP A 298 8.99 -3.88 -18.29
CA ASP A 298 9.13 -4.93 -19.30
C ASP A 298 9.23 -6.33 -18.68
N ARG A 299 9.90 -6.44 -17.53
CA ARG A 299 10.16 -7.71 -16.85
C ARG A 299 9.05 -8.05 -15.85
N LEU A 300 8.61 -7.07 -15.05
CA LEU A 300 7.56 -7.30 -14.04
C LEU A 300 6.13 -7.00 -14.55
N GLY A 301 6.00 -6.35 -15.71
CA GLY A 301 4.71 -6.00 -16.29
C GLY A 301 3.94 -5.01 -15.42
N LEU A 302 4.64 -4.08 -14.77
CA LEU A 302 4.01 -3.03 -13.96
C LEU A 302 3.65 -1.83 -14.83
N SER A 303 2.57 -1.13 -14.44
CA SER A 303 2.30 0.19 -14.99
C SER A 303 3.30 1.20 -14.41
N VAL A 304 4.13 1.81 -15.25
CA VAL A 304 5.04 2.90 -14.89
C VAL A 304 4.93 4.04 -15.90
N ASP A 305 4.90 5.29 -15.44
CA ASP A 305 4.85 6.49 -16.30
C ASP A 305 6.27 7.07 -16.44
N ASP A 306 6.73 7.29 -17.67
CA ASP A 306 8.10 7.77 -17.96
C ASP A 306 8.43 9.15 -17.35
N ARG A 307 7.41 9.89 -16.89
CA ARG A 307 7.58 11.20 -16.25
C ARG A 307 7.69 11.11 -14.73
N GLU A 308 7.49 9.94 -14.15
CA GLU A 308 7.54 9.68 -12.70
C GLU A 308 8.58 8.60 -12.40
N THR A 309 9.71 9.02 -11.84
CA THR A 309 10.89 8.16 -11.58
C THR A 309 11.06 7.82 -10.11
N THR A 310 10.27 8.39 -9.18
CA THR A 310 10.47 8.24 -7.72
C THR A 310 10.56 6.77 -7.27
N LEU A 311 9.73 5.90 -7.85
CA LEU A 311 9.76 4.47 -7.52
C LEU A 311 11.06 3.81 -8.02
N ALA A 312 11.48 4.11 -9.24
CA ALA A 312 12.70 3.56 -9.83
C ALA A 312 13.94 4.08 -9.11
N GLU A 313 13.96 5.35 -8.71
CA GLU A 313 15.01 5.94 -7.86
C GLU A 313 15.15 5.18 -6.55
N MET A 314 14.03 4.88 -5.86
CA MET A 314 14.09 4.13 -4.61
C MET A 314 14.51 2.67 -4.78
N VAL A 315 14.14 2.02 -5.89
CA VAL A 315 14.61 0.67 -6.23
C VAL A 315 16.11 0.70 -6.53
N HIS A 316 16.58 1.72 -7.26
CA HIS A 316 17.99 1.94 -7.56
C HIS A 316 18.81 2.19 -6.28
N ASP A 317 18.35 3.10 -5.42
CA ASP A 317 18.97 3.37 -4.11
C ASP A 317 19.05 2.12 -3.24
N PHE A 318 18.07 1.22 -3.32
CA PHE A 318 18.10 -0.06 -2.61
C PHE A 318 19.07 -1.07 -3.24
N ALA A 319 19.21 -1.04 -4.57
CA ALA A 319 20.14 -1.90 -5.30
C ALA A 319 21.61 -1.46 -5.14
N ASP A 320 21.88 -0.21 -4.77
CA ASP A 320 23.23 0.30 -4.44
C ASP A 320 23.68 -0.19 -3.06
N MET A 321 24.07 -1.46 -2.99
CA MET A 321 24.50 -2.12 -1.77
C MET A 321 25.83 -1.57 -1.22
N THR A 322 26.66 -0.97 -2.07
CA THR A 322 27.94 -0.35 -1.68
C THR A 322 27.77 1.10 -1.20
N GLY A 323 26.64 1.73 -1.48
CA GLY A 323 26.29 3.10 -1.09
C GLY A 323 27.14 4.16 -1.80
N ASN A 324 27.57 3.87 -3.03
CA ASN A 324 28.46 4.74 -3.80
C ASN A 324 27.72 5.68 -4.77
N GLY A 325 26.40 5.50 -4.93
CA GLY A 325 25.52 6.24 -5.83
C GLY A 325 25.36 5.63 -7.23
N GLU A 326 25.99 4.50 -7.50
CA GLU A 326 25.92 3.75 -8.76
C GLU A 326 25.66 2.27 -8.45
N VAL A 327 24.82 1.62 -9.26
CA VAL A 327 24.55 0.18 -9.13
C VAL A 327 25.42 -0.56 -10.14
N THR A 328 26.43 -1.28 -9.66
CA THR A 328 27.49 -1.89 -10.46
C THR A 328 27.59 -3.40 -10.19
N LEU A 329 28.55 -4.07 -10.82
CA LEU A 329 28.81 -5.49 -10.59
C LEU A 329 29.09 -5.80 -9.10
N ASP A 330 29.80 -4.91 -8.40
CA ASP A 330 30.14 -5.09 -6.99
C ASP A 330 28.88 -5.16 -6.11
N ASP A 331 27.83 -4.39 -6.46
CA ASP A 331 26.55 -4.40 -5.74
C ASP A 331 25.78 -5.71 -5.96
N PHE A 332 25.83 -6.25 -7.18
CA PHE A 332 25.26 -7.55 -7.51
C PHE A 332 26.00 -8.69 -6.79
N GLU A 333 27.33 -8.66 -6.75
CA GLU A 333 28.13 -9.62 -5.99
C GLU A 333 27.79 -9.58 -4.49
N TYR A 334 27.69 -8.38 -3.92
CA TYR A 334 27.29 -8.21 -2.52
C TYR A 334 25.88 -8.74 -2.25
N TYR A 335 24.93 -8.45 -3.15
CA TYR A 335 23.55 -8.91 -3.01
C TYR A 335 23.44 -10.45 -3.12
N CYS A 336 24.20 -11.09 -4.02
CA CYS A 336 24.31 -12.55 -4.09
C CYS A 336 24.75 -13.15 -2.75
N ASP A 337 25.82 -12.58 -2.16
CA ASP A 337 26.37 -13.04 -0.89
C ASP A 337 25.32 -12.90 0.23
N GLU A 338 24.61 -11.78 0.31
CA GLU A 338 23.56 -11.57 1.32
C GLU A 338 22.35 -12.52 1.13
N MET A 339 21.92 -12.74 -0.12
CA MET A 339 20.81 -13.64 -0.44
C MET A 339 21.12 -15.09 -0.03
N SER A 340 22.35 -15.55 -0.24
CA SER A 340 22.79 -16.90 0.16
C SER A 340 22.66 -17.12 1.68
N ASP A 341 22.94 -16.09 2.47
CA ASP A 341 22.79 -16.08 3.92
C ASP A 341 21.32 -15.97 4.37
N SER A 342 20.48 -15.30 3.59
CA SER A 342 19.03 -15.12 3.80
C SER A 342 18.23 -16.39 3.51
N LEU A 343 18.54 -17.12 2.43
CA LEU A 343 17.89 -18.39 2.07
C LEU A 343 18.07 -19.45 3.17
N LEU A 344 19.21 -19.45 3.86
CA LEU A 344 19.44 -20.27 5.06
C LEU A 344 18.53 -19.90 6.25
N ARG A 345 17.91 -18.71 6.24
CA ARG A 345 17.08 -18.17 7.34
C ARG A 345 15.57 -18.20 7.08
N GLY A 346 15.09 -18.77 5.96
CA GLY A 346 13.67 -19.13 5.79
C GLY A 346 12.71 -17.98 5.46
N TRP A 347 13.16 -16.97 4.72
CA TRP A 347 12.38 -15.78 4.36
C TRP A 347 11.27 -15.98 3.32
N ILE A 348 11.32 -17.09 2.57
CA ILE A 348 10.40 -17.42 1.45
C ILE A 348 8.92 -17.50 1.90
N ASN A 349 8.63 -17.87 3.15
CA ASN A 349 7.27 -18.23 3.57
C ASN A 349 6.25 -17.08 3.73
N SER A 350 6.67 -15.82 3.79
CA SER A 350 5.72 -14.72 4.03
C SER A 350 5.09 -14.14 2.75
N TYR A 351 5.70 -14.37 1.58
CA TYR A 351 5.33 -13.73 0.32
C TYR A 351 4.62 -14.70 -0.66
N ASP A 352 4.96 -15.99 -0.64
CA ASP A 352 4.36 -17.01 -1.53
C ASP A 352 2.84 -17.17 -1.39
N VAL A 353 2.29 -16.97 -0.19
CA VAL A 353 0.85 -17.16 0.05
C VAL A 353 -0.01 -16.10 -0.65
N ALA A 354 0.55 -14.91 -0.93
CA ALA A 354 -0.16 -13.84 -1.63
C ALA A 354 0.01 -13.91 -3.16
N ASN A 355 1.14 -14.43 -3.66
CA ASN A 355 1.50 -14.36 -5.09
C ASN A 355 1.37 -15.67 -5.87
N ASP A 356 1.35 -16.85 -5.24
CA ASP A 356 1.14 -18.13 -5.97
C ASP A 356 -0.27 -18.20 -6.62
N ALA A 357 -1.19 -17.36 -6.14
CA ALA A 357 -2.49 -17.12 -6.78
C ALA A 357 -2.45 -16.08 -7.93
N PHE A 358 -1.43 -15.22 -7.97
CA PHE A 358 -1.27 -14.14 -8.94
C PHE A 358 -0.63 -14.62 -10.24
N ASP A 359 0.48 -15.36 -10.18
CA ASP A 359 1.18 -15.84 -11.39
C ASP A 359 0.34 -16.86 -12.18
N LYS A 360 -0.43 -17.70 -11.46
CA LYS A 360 -1.41 -18.60 -12.08
C LYS A 360 -2.53 -17.84 -12.80
N VAL A 361 -3.01 -16.73 -12.24
CA VAL A 361 -4.12 -15.94 -12.80
C VAL A 361 -3.66 -15.04 -13.95
N LYS A 362 -2.48 -14.40 -13.88
CA LYS A 362 -1.90 -13.65 -15.00
C LYS A 362 -1.65 -14.57 -16.19
N GLY A 363 -1.08 -15.76 -15.96
CA GLY A 363 -0.87 -16.77 -17.00
C GLY A 363 -2.17 -17.21 -17.69
N GLU A 364 -3.28 -17.32 -16.96
CA GLU A 364 -4.60 -17.65 -17.53
C GLU A 364 -5.25 -16.47 -18.28
N ILE A 365 -5.14 -15.24 -17.77
CA ILE A 365 -5.68 -14.03 -18.42
C ILE A 365 -4.95 -13.74 -19.73
N PHE A 366 -3.61 -13.85 -19.77
CA PHE A 366 -2.84 -13.69 -21.00
C PHE A 366 -3.18 -14.77 -22.04
N LYS A 367 -3.39 -16.03 -21.61
CA LYS A 367 -3.86 -17.10 -22.50
C LYS A 367 -5.27 -16.84 -23.04
N GLN A 368 -6.18 -16.31 -22.23
CA GLN A 368 -7.54 -15.96 -22.68
C GLN A 368 -7.55 -14.77 -23.65
N ALA A 369 -6.75 -13.73 -23.40
CA ALA A 369 -6.61 -12.57 -24.27
C ALA A 369 -5.96 -12.92 -25.62
N ALA A 370 -4.98 -13.83 -25.63
CA ALA A 370 -4.39 -14.36 -26.87
C ALA A 370 -5.42 -15.19 -27.66
N THR A 371 -6.22 -16.01 -26.97
CA THR A 371 -7.23 -16.87 -27.61
C THR A 371 -8.41 -16.06 -28.17
N SER A 372 -8.83 -14.99 -27.49
CA SER A 372 -9.89 -14.10 -27.99
C SER A 372 -9.44 -13.32 -29.23
N SER A 373 -8.20 -12.81 -29.23
CA SER A 373 -7.61 -12.10 -30.37
C SER A 373 -7.49 -12.96 -31.63
N ILE A 374 -7.15 -14.25 -31.47
CA ILE A 374 -7.10 -15.22 -32.59
C ILE A 374 -8.51 -15.50 -33.14
N ASN A 375 -9.51 -15.65 -32.26
CA ASN A 375 -10.89 -15.91 -32.68
C ASN A 375 -11.52 -14.70 -33.40
N THR A 376 -11.22 -13.47 -32.96
CA THR A 376 -11.68 -12.25 -33.62
C THR A 376 -11.04 -12.09 -35.00
N ALA A 377 -9.74 -12.38 -35.14
CA ALA A 377 -9.05 -12.36 -36.43
C ALA A 377 -9.61 -13.40 -37.42
N GLN A 378 -9.96 -14.61 -36.94
CA GLN A 378 -10.57 -15.65 -37.76
C GLN A 378 -12.03 -15.38 -38.15
N GLN A 379 -12.78 -14.62 -37.35
CA GLN A 379 -14.13 -14.17 -37.72
C GLN A 379 -14.10 -13.06 -38.77
N THR A 380 -13.12 -12.16 -38.72
CA THR A 380 -12.97 -11.10 -39.72
C THR A 380 -12.51 -11.58 -41.09
N SER A 381 -11.89 -12.77 -41.19
CA SER A 381 -11.44 -13.34 -42.47
C SER A 381 -12.49 -14.21 -43.19
N LYS A 382 -13.71 -14.30 -42.67
CA LYS A 382 -14.81 -15.15 -43.21
C LYS A 382 -16.09 -14.38 -43.55
N ALA A 383 -16.05 -13.06 -43.62
CA ALA A 383 -17.15 -12.27 -44.19
C ALA A 383 -16.88 -11.99 -45.68
N PRO A 384 -17.82 -12.33 -46.60
CA PRO A 384 -17.68 -12.07 -48.04
C PRO A 384 -17.79 -10.58 -48.41
#